data_AF-A0A9E6E8N2-F1
#
_entry.id   AF-A0A9E6E8N2-F1
#
_cell.length_a   1.000
_cell.length_b   1.000
_cell.length_c   1.000
_cell.angle_alpha   90.00
_cell.angle_beta   90.00
_cell.angle_gamma   90.00
#
_symmetry.space_group_name_H-M   'P 1'
#
loop_
_entity.id
_entity.type
_entity.pdbx_description
1 polymer ?
#
loop_
_entity_poly.entity_id
_entity_poly.type
_entity_poly.pdbx_seq_one_letter_code
_entity_poly.pdbx_strand_id
1 'polypeptide(L)'
;MFTNRRSKSDFTINLFRGVDEEIKSLYFAVAFFTKSQLLLDLADKGKIIKLVFRLGYPTKPDDIEKILEHKNIEVRFFNDNHFHTKMYLFGDRYGLVGSANLTSSALERNQELSVLLESDDDRFDDMCTLFNEYWNDAAVLTNVISKQYRKNYEAQKTLIDKVKKMNADLNLGIEDSISNNVTKNSASKASIYLKDFSHSYQESETAFNVIKEIYLSFGIRKVQETELPINIEVDLFLSFVREKFVDESYVPKGYDSNSQSRIRDHINFWHEDASEYLYNEVLDNSYPVILECFLNKSVLGAANIDKIMDGLFKLNAFRSAAKRRGYNQYRADFIENNGVDRIKSSLSYLLFGKGSNLERMCNMLHNEKYELKGFKVSSVQELFGWVHSVNHPIINGRTALSLRSYGFKIKKYS
;
A
#
# COMPACT_ATOMS: atom_id res chain seq x y z
N MET A 1 -1.42 -9.93 -21.00
CA MET A 1 -1.89 -9.83 -19.60
C MET A 1 -3.28 -9.21 -19.58
N PHE A 2 -4.18 -9.73 -18.75
CA PHE A 2 -5.57 -9.27 -18.57
C PHE A 2 -5.77 -8.87 -17.12
N THR A 3 -6.38 -7.70 -16.87
CA THR A 3 -6.54 -7.17 -15.51
C THR A 3 -7.95 -6.68 -15.18
N ASN A 4 -8.91 -6.86 -16.10
CA ASN A 4 -10.28 -6.36 -15.99
C ASN A 4 -10.36 -4.85 -15.66
N ARG A 5 -9.37 -4.06 -16.11
CA ARG A 5 -9.40 -2.61 -15.93
C ARG A 5 -10.24 -1.98 -17.03
N ARG A 6 -11.29 -1.27 -16.62
CA ARG A 6 -12.13 -0.47 -17.54
C ARG A 6 -11.31 0.49 -18.39
N SER A 7 -10.28 1.11 -17.82
CA SER A 7 -9.41 2.06 -18.53
C SER A 7 -8.57 1.43 -19.64
N LYS A 8 -8.36 0.11 -19.62
CA LYS A 8 -7.59 -0.63 -20.62
C LYS A 8 -8.44 -1.59 -21.45
N SER A 9 -9.72 -1.76 -21.13
CA SER A 9 -10.63 -2.73 -21.76
C SER A 9 -10.06 -4.16 -21.80
N ASP A 10 -9.19 -4.53 -20.85
CA ASP A 10 -8.42 -5.78 -20.83
C ASP A 10 -9.12 -6.86 -19.98
N PHE A 11 -10.42 -7.04 -20.23
CA PHE A 11 -11.23 -8.03 -19.52
C PHE A 11 -10.90 -9.44 -19.97
N THR A 12 -10.80 -10.36 -18.99
CA THR A 12 -10.50 -11.77 -19.22
C THR A 12 -11.53 -12.43 -20.14
N ILE A 13 -12.82 -12.02 -20.07
CA ILE A 13 -13.87 -12.52 -20.96
C ILE A 13 -13.59 -12.29 -22.45
N ASN A 14 -12.82 -11.26 -22.81
CA ASN A 14 -12.54 -10.92 -24.20
C ASN A 14 -11.74 -12.02 -24.90
N LEU A 15 -10.87 -12.72 -24.17
CA LEU A 15 -10.12 -13.85 -24.72
C LEU A 15 -11.05 -15.01 -25.14
N PHE A 16 -12.05 -15.33 -24.31
CA PHE A 16 -13.03 -16.38 -24.63
C PHE A 16 -13.92 -16.01 -25.81
N ARG A 17 -14.29 -14.72 -25.93
CA ARG A 17 -15.10 -14.23 -27.05
C ARG A 17 -14.33 -14.18 -28.37
N GLY A 18 -13.01 -13.97 -28.29
CA GLY A 18 -12.10 -13.89 -29.43
C GLY A 18 -11.37 -15.18 -29.76
N VAL A 19 -11.80 -16.34 -29.25
CA VAL A 19 -11.18 -17.64 -29.59
C VAL A 19 -11.27 -17.87 -31.09
N ASP A 20 -10.11 -18.05 -31.72
CA ASP A 20 -9.96 -18.31 -33.15
C ASP A 20 -10.80 -19.52 -33.59
N GLU A 21 -11.33 -19.48 -34.81
CA GLU A 21 -12.03 -20.60 -35.43
C GLU A 21 -11.16 -21.86 -35.55
N GLU A 22 -9.85 -21.71 -35.76
CA GLU A 22 -8.87 -22.81 -35.86
C GLU A 22 -8.76 -23.63 -34.57
N ILE A 23 -8.88 -22.99 -33.40
CA ILE A 23 -8.75 -23.67 -32.10
C ILE A 23 -9.95 -24.57 -31.87
N LYS A 24 -9.82 -25.89 -31.98
CA LYS A 24 -10.97 -26.82 -31.84
C LYS A 24 -11.20 -27.33 -30.43
N SER A 25 -10.19 -27.30 -29.57
CA SER A 25 -10.25 -27.90 -28.24
C SER A 25 -9.92 -26.89 -27.15
N LEU A 26 -10.66 -26.95 -26.04
CA LEU A 26 -10.56 -26.04 -24.92
C LEU A 26 -10.45 -26.84 -23.62
N TYR A 27 -9.46 -26.54 -22.80
CA TYR A 27 -9.18 -27.30 -21.57
C TYR A 27 -9.11 -26.37 -20.37
N PHE A 28 -10.09 -26.47 -19.47
CA PHE A 28 -10.29 -25.50 -18.39
C PHE A 28 -10.22 -26.19 -17.03
N ALA A 29 -9.36 -25.68 -16.15
CA ALA A 29 -9.20 -26.14 -14.77
C ALA A 29 -9.41 -24.96 -13.81
N VAL A 30 -10.56 -24.91 -13.15
CA VAL A 30 -10.98 -23.74 -12.36
C VAL A 30 -11.58 -24.13 -11.01
N ALA A 31 -11.29 -23.38 -9.96
CA ALA A 31 -11.89 -23.67 -8.65
C ALA A 31 -13.42 -23.52 -8.68
N PHE A 32 -13.93 -22.48 -9.34
CA PHE A 32 -15.35 -22.13 -9.33
C PHE A 32 -15.95 -21.87 -10.70
N PHE A 33 -17.21 -22.27 -10.88
CA PHE A 33 -17.91 -22.18 -12.17
C PHE A 33 -19.35 -21.65 -12.05
N THR A 34 -19.65 -20.53 -12.73
CA THR A 34 -21.02 -19.96 -12.80
C THR A 34 -21.35 -19.34 -14.16
N LYS A 35 -20.71 -19.82 -15.23
CA LYS A 35 -20.80 -19.23 -16.58
C LYS A 35 -21.12 -20.28 -17.63
N SER A 36 -22.21 -21.03 -17.43
CA SER A 36 -22.67 -22.08 -18.36
C SER A 36 -22.87 -21.58 -19.79
N GLN A 37 -23.52 -20.44 -19.97
CA GLN A 37 -23.83 -19.91 -21.30
C GLN A 37 -22.58 -19.71 -22.17
N LEU A 38 -21.47 -19.26 -21.58
CA LEU A 38 -20.22 -19.08 -22.32
C LEU A 38 -19.71 -20.39 -22.91
N LEU A 39 -19.80 -21.48 -22.14
CA LEU A 39 -19.35 -22.79 -22.61
C LEU A 39 -20.29 -23.37 -23.66
N LEU A 40 -21.61 -23.18 -23.50
CA LEU A 40 -22.60 -23.57 -24.51
C LEU A 40 -22.36 -22.84 -25.82
N ASP A 41 -22.19 -21.51 -25.79
CA ASP A 41 -21.92 -20.71 -26.99
C ASP A 41 -20.64 -21.15 -27.72
N LEU A 42 -19.58 -21.51 -26.97
CA LEU A 42 -18.34 -22.05 -27.54
C LEU A 42 -18.57 -23.46 -28.11
N ALA A 43 -19.29 -24.31 -27.40
CA ALA A 43 -19.54 -25.68 -27.83
C ALA A 43 -20.44 -25.76 -29.08
N ASP A 44 -21.41 -24.84 -29.20
CA ASP A 44 -22.29 -24.65 -30.36
C ASP A 44 -21.50 -24.18 -31.60
N LYS A 45 -20.40 -23.45 -31.39
CA LYS A 45 -19.40 -23.13 -32.43
C LYS A 45 -18.47 -24.29 -32.78
N GLY A 46 -18.78 -25.50 -32.32
CA GLY A 46 -18.05 -26.73 -32.63
C GLY A 46 -16.78 -26.94 -31.81
N LYS A 47 -16.60 -26.21 -30.70
CA LYS A 47 -15.46 -26.41 -29.79
C LYS A 47 -15.69 -27.61 -28.88
N ILE A 48 -14.68 -28.45 -28.69
CA ILE A 48 -14.67 -29.54 -27.72
C ILE A 48 -14.10 -29.01 -26.40
N ILE A 49 -14.84 -29.15 -25.30
CA ILE A 49 -14.50 -28.54 -24.03
C ILE A 49 -14.30 -29.62 -22.97
N LYS A 50 -13.14 -29.59 -22.31
CA LYS A 50 -12.88 -30.36 -21.09
C LYS A 50 -12.82 -29.42 -19.92
N LEU A 51 -13.72 -29.60 -18.96
CA LEU A 51 -13.85 -28.74 -17.80
C LEU A 51 -13.63 -29.54 -16.52
N VAL A 52 -12.67 -29.09 -15.70
CA VAL A 52 -12.45 -29.56 -14.34
C VAL A 52 -12.75 -28.43 -13.36
N PHE A 53 -13.58 -28.70 -12.35
CA PHE A 53 -13.79 -27.73 -11.27
C PHE A 53 -13.96 -28.35 -9.89
N ARG A 54 -13.94 -27.51 -8.86
CA ARG A 54 -14.28 -27.94 -7.51
C ARG A 54 -15.80 -27.87 -7.28
N LEU A 55 -16.36 -28.91 -6.67
CA LEU A 55 -17.70 -28.82 -6.08
C LEU A 55 -17.66 -28.01 -4.78
N GLY A 56 -18.45 -26.94 -4.73
CA GLY A 56 -18.54 -26.04 -3.59
C GLY A 56 -19.00 -24.66 -4.02
N TYR A 57 -19.59 -23.90 -3.10
CA TYR A 57 -19.98 -22.52 -3.38
C TYR A 57 -18.77 -21.68 -3.86
N PRO A 58 -18.90 -20.83 -4.89
CA PRO A 58 -20.13 -20.45 -5.60
C PRO A 58 -20.47 -21.27 -6.85
N THR A 59 -19.89 -22.45 -7.09
CA THR A 59 -20.21 -23.26 -8.28
C THR A 59 -21.69 -23.64 -8.31
N LYS A 60 -22.46 -23.14 -9.28
CA LYS A 60 -23.93 -23.26 -9.27
C LYS A 60 -24.40 -24.61 -9.85
N PRO A 61 -25.24 -25.37 -9.14
CA PRO A 61 -25.85 -26.59 -9.68
C PRO A 61 -26.61 -26.37 -10.99
N ASP A 62 -27.32 -25.24 -11.13
CA ASP A 62 -28.04 -24.90 -12.36
C ASP A 62 -27.10 -24.72 -13.56
N ASP A 63 -25.90 -24.19 -13.34
CA ASP A 63 -24.90 -24.01 -14.41
C ASP A 63 -24.27 -25.35 -14.81
N ILE A 64 -24.08 -26.25 -13.84
CA ILE A 64 -23.61 -27.62 -14.08
C ILE A 64 -24.64 -28.39 -14.93
N GLU A 65 -25.90 -28.40 -14.52
CA GLU A 65 -26.95 -29.19 -15.18
C GLU A 65 -27.13 -28.78 -16.65
N LYS A 66 -26.99 -27.50 -16.97
CA LYS A 66 -27.06 -27.00 -18.35
C LYS A 66 -25.98 -27.55 -19.27
N ILE A 67 -24.77 -27.79 -18.76
CA ILE A 67 -23.62 -28.21 -19.60
C ILE A 67 -23.44 -29.73 -19.61
N LEU A 68 -23.94 -30.45 -18.61
CA LEU A 68 -23.75 -31.89 -18.45
C LEU A 68 -24.30 -32.73 -19.60
N GLU A 69 -25.35 -32.26 -20.28
CA GLU A 69 -26.00 -32.97 -21.38
C GLU A 69 -25.41 -32.59 -22.75
N HIS A 70 -24.48 -31.63 -22.80
CA HIS A 70 -23.93 -31.14 -24.06
C HIS A 70 -22.84 -32.08 -24.60
N LYS A 71 -23.05 -32.65 -25.81
CA LYS A 71 -22.17 -33.67 -26.42
C LYS A 71 -20.70 -33.25 -26.61
N ASN A 72 -20.43 -31.95 -26.68
CA ASN A 72 -19.07 -31.40 -26.84
C ASN A 72 -18.44 -30.93 -25.52
N ILE A 73 -19.07 -31.19 -24.36
CA ILE A 73 -18.56 -30.76 -23.06
C ILE A 73 -18.38 -31.97 -22.15
N GLU A 74 -17.14 -32.23 -21.76
CA GLU A 74 -16.78 -33.24 -20.76
C GLU A 74 -16.53 -32.54 -19.42
N VAL A 75 -17.17 -33.02 -18.35
CA VAL A 75 -17.07 -32.40 -17.02
C VAL A 75 -16.52 -33.37 -15.99
N ARG A 76 -15.45 -32.95 -15.31
CA ARG A 76 -14.88 -33.63 -14.15
C ARG A 76 -14.82 -32.69 -12.95
N PHE A 77 -14.66 -33.26 -11.77
CA PHE A 77 -14.63 -32.49 -10.55
C PHE A 77 -13.67 -33.02 -9.49
N PHE A 78 -13.26 -32.11 -8.61
CA PHE A 78 -12.67 -32.41 -7.31
C PHE A 78 -13.65 -32.04 -6.20
N ASN A 79 -13.64 -32.83 -5.11
CA ASN A 79 -14.35 -32.51 -3.88
C ASN A 79 -13.44 -31.85 -2.83
N ASP A 80 -12.12 -31.82 -3.08
CA ASP A 80 -11.13 -31.27 -2.16
C ASP A 80 -11.08 -29.73 -2.24
N ASN A 81 -11.15 -29.08 -1.08
CA ASN A 81 -11.02 -27.63 -0.90
C ASN A 81 -9.64 -27.08 -1.29
N HIS A 82 -8.61 -27.91 -1.42
CA HIS A 82 -7.28 -27.50 -1.88
C HIS A 82 -7.22 -27.27 -3.39
N PHE A 83 -8.15 -27.82 -4.19
CA PHE A 83 -8.20 -27.51 -5.62
C PHE A 83 -8.67 -26.07 -5.82
N HIS A 84 -7.73 -25.18 -6.14
CA HIS A 84 -7.98 -23.75 -6.31
C HIS A 84 -7.30 -23.17 -7.57
N THR A 85 -7.03 -24.00 -8.57
CA THR A 85 -6.46 -23.60 -9.86
C THR A 85 -7.39 -22.62 -10.61
N LYS A 86 -6.81 -21.75 -11.44
CA LYS A 86 -7.50 -21.02 -12.52
C LYS A 86 -6.61 -21.00 -13.75
N MET A 87 -6.81 -21.99 -14.60
CA MET A 87 -6.04 -22.25 -15.80
C MET A 87 -6.98 -22.52 -16.97
N TYR A 88 -6.62 -21.98 -18.12
CA TYR A 88 -7.34 -22.17 -19.37
C TYR A 88 -6.35 -22.43 -20.50
N LEU A 89 -6.52 -23.51 -21.24
CA LEU A 89 -5.75 -23.81 -22.44
C LEU A 89 -6.67 -23.72 -23.65
N PHE A 90 -6.21 -23.01 -24.66
CA PHE A 90 -6.93 -22.79 -25.91
C PHE A 90 -6.20 -23.55 -27.02
N GLY A 91 -6.50 -24.84 -27.11
CA GLY A 91 -5.81 -25.77 -27.99
C GLY A 91 -4.32 -25.86 -27.66
N ASP A 92 -3.52 -25.83 -28.71
CA ASP A 92 -2.05 -25.82 -28.72
C ASP A 92 -1.46 -24.42 -28.97
N ARG A 93 -2.28 -23.36 -28.84
CA ARG A 93 -1.90 -21.99 -29.22
C ARG A 93 -1.50 -21.13 -28.04
N TYR A 94 -2.35 -21.07 -27.01
CA TYR A 94 -2.07 -20.23 -25.85
C TYR A 94 -2.74 -20.73 -24.58
N GLY A 95 -2.08 -20.46 -23.45
CA GLY A 95 -2.53 -20.75 -22.10
C GLY A 95 -2.77 -19.46 -21.31
N LEU A 96 -3.77 -19.47 -20.43
CA LEU A 96 -4.06 -18.38 -19.52
C LEU A 96 -4.04 -18.89 -18.08
N VAL A 97 -3.24 -18.26 -17.22
CA VAL A 97 -3.16 -18.54 -15.79
C VAL A 97 -3.32 -17.25 -14.99
N GLY A 98 -4.05 -17.30 -13.88
CA GLY A 98 -4.29 -16.09 -13.09
C GLY A 98 -5.22 -16.28 -11.90
N SER A 99 -5.89 -15.19 -11.51
CA SER A 99 -6.84 -15.19 -10.40
C SER A 99 -8.30 -15.45 -10.84
N ALA A 100 -8.61 -15.25 -12.12
CA ALA A 100 -9.98 -15.27 -12.63
C ALA A 100 -10.55 -16.68 -12.73
N ASN A 101 -11.53 -17.02 -11.88
CA ASN A 101 -12.35 -18.25 -12.04
C ASN A 101 -13.35 -18.10 -13.20
N LEU A 102 -13.96 -19.20 -13.65
CA LEU A 102 -14.98 -19.21 -14.70
C LEU A 102 -16.35 -18.76 -14.15
N THR A 103 -16.39 -17.56 -13.60
CA THR A 103 -17.57 -16.97 -12.98
C THR A 103 -17.89 -15.62 -13.61
N SER A 104 -19.18 -15.23 -13.61
CA SER A 104 -19.57 -13.94 -14.18
C SER A 104 -18.86 -12.76 -13.51
N SER A 105 -18.66 -12.81 -12.18
CA SER A 105 -17.96 -11.74 -11.47
C SER A 105 -16.48 -11.69 -11.82
N ALA A 106 -15.78 -12.82 -11.83
CA ALA A 106 -14.35 -12.85 -12.14
C ALA A 106 -14.03 -12.46 -13.59
N LEU A 107 -14.86 -12.85 -14.56
CA LEU A 107 -14.54 -12.58 -15.96
C LEU A 107 -14.87 -11.14 -16.41
N GLU A 108 -15.77 -10.44 -15.71
CA GLU A 108 -16.35 -9.17 -16.18
C GLU A 108 -16.28 -8.01 -15.18
N ARG A 109 -16.07 -8.27 -13.88
CA ARG A 109 -16.25 -7.24 -12.82
C ARG A 109 -15.13 -7.16 -11.80
N ASN A 110 -14.69 -8.28 -11.25
CA ASN A 110 -13.66 -8.31 -10.22
C ASN A 110 -12.34 -7.78 -10.75
N GLN A 111 -11.53 -7.21 -9.85
CA GLN A 111 -10.13 -6.96 -10.16
C GLN A 111 -9.41 -8.30 -10.19
N GLU A 112 -9.08 -8.75 -11.39
CA GLU A 112 -8.33 -9.98 -11.63
C GLU A 112 -6.96 -9.65 -12.19
N LEU A 113 -6.07 -10.64 -12.20
CA LEU A 113 -4.78 -10.60 -12.88
C LEU A 113 -4.56 -11.95 -13.53
N SER A 114 -4.43 -11.96 -14.85
CA SER A 114 -4.13 -13.16 -15.63
C SER A 114 -3.04 -12.89 -16.65
N VAL A 115 -2.12 -13.85 -16.79
CA VAL A 115 -1.02 -13.82 -17.76
C VAL A 115 -1.35 -14.81 -18.88
N LEU A 116 -1.16 -14.35 -20.12
CA LEU A 116 -1.28 -15.17 -21.32
C LEU A 116 0.12 -15.68 -21.66
N LEU A 117 0.23 -16.97 -21.91
CA LEU A 117 1.42 -17.64 -22.42
C LEU A 117 1.10 -18.13 -23.82
N GLU A 118 1.94 -17.80 -24.78
CA GLU A 118 1.88 -18.35 -26.13
C GLU A 118 2.53 -19.74 -26.14
N SER A 119 2.30 -20.52 -27.21
CA SER A 119 2.81 -21.90 -27.30
C SER A 119 4.32 -22.02 -27.50
N ASP A 120 5.03 -20.93 -27.80
CA ASP A 120 6.48 -20.89 -27.84
C ASP A 120 7.14 -20.61 -26.48
N ASP A 121 6.33 -20.40 -25.43
CA ASP A 121 6.80 -20.29 -24.05
C ASP A 121 6.98 -21.68 -23.44
N ASP A 122 8.19 -22.00 -22.96
CA ASP A 122 8.51 -23.31 -22.36
C ASP A 122 7.51 -23.74 -21.26
N ARG A 123 6.90 -22.78 -20.55
CA ARG A 123 5.93 -23.06 -19.48
C ARG A 123 4.57 -23.50 -19.99
N PHE A 124 4.28 -23.34 -21.29
CA PHE A 124 3.03 -23.79 -21.90
C PHE A 124 2.91 -25.32 -21.85
N ASP A 125 4.00 -26.04 -22.12
CA ASP A 125 4.03 -27.50 -22.07
C ASP A 125 3.85 -28.02 -20.63
N ASP A 126 4.41 -27.32 -19.64
CA ASP A 126 4.18 -27.59 -18.23
C ASP A 126 2.69 -27.42 -17.87
N MET A 127 2.03 -26.37 -18.38
CA MET A 127 0.59 -26.18 -18.17
C MET A 127 -0.24 -27.30 -18.82
N CYS A 128 0.11 -27.73 -20.02
CA CYS A 128 -0.54 -28.86 -20.70
C CYS A 128 -0.41 -30.16 -19.89
N THR A 129 0.79 -30.43 -19.38
CA THR A 129 1.08 -31.59 -18.52
C THR A 129 0.24 -31.53 -17.25
N LEU A 130 0.26 -30.39 -16.56
CA LEU A 130 -0.49 -30.18 -15.33
C LEU A 130 -2.01 -30.32 -15.53
N PHE A 131 -2.55 -29.83 -16.65
CA PHE A 131 -3.96 -30.04 -16.96
C PHE A 131 -4.27 -31.54 -17.11
N ASN A 132 -3.42 -32.30 -17.79
CA ASN A 132 -3.62 -33.74 -17.98
C ASN A 132 -3.59 -34.50 -16.65
N GLU A 133 -2.70 -34.13 -15.73
CA GLU A 133 -2.68 -34.66 -14.35
C GLU A 133 -4.01 -34.40 -13.65
N TYR A 134 -4.47 -33.14 -13.63
CA TYR A 134 -5.77 -32.78 -13.05
C TYR A 134 -6.93 -33.51 -13.71
N TRP A 135 -6.89 -33.65 -15.03
CA TRP A 135 -7.92 -34.35 -15.78
C TRP A 135 -8.00 -35.81 -15.34
N ASN A 136 -6.87 -36.50 -15.29
CA ASN A 136 -6.78 -37.92 -14.96
C ASN A 136 -7.21 -38.22 -13.51
N ASP A 137 -6.83 -37.35 -12.57
CA ASP A 137 -7.16 -37.51 -11.16
C ASP A 137 -8.61 -37.13 -10.82
N ALA A 138 -9.22 -36.22 -11.59
CA ALA A 138 -10.56 -35.74 -11.32
C ALA A 138 -11.64 -36.79 -11.61
N ALA A 139 -12.67 -36.84 -10.76
CA ALA A 139 -13.80 -37.75 -10.93
C ALA A 139 -14.76 -37.24 -12.00
N VAL A 140 -15.37 -38.16 -12.76
CA VAL A 140 -16.40 -37.81 -13.77
C VAL A 140 -17.66 -37.30 -13.08
N LEU A 141 -18.17 -36.15 -13.52
CA LEU A 141 -19.40 -35.59 -12.98
C LEU A 141 -20.62 -36.25 -13.62
N THR A 142 -21.49 -36.85 -12.81
CA THR A 142 -22.72 -37.52 -13.28
C THR A 142 -23.97 -36.78 -12.79
N ASN A 143 -25.11 -37.04 -13.44
CA ASN A 143 -26.41 -36.52 -13.01
C ASN A 143 -26.76 -36.89 -11.55
N VAL A 144 -26.30 -38.05 -11.07
CA VAL A 144 -26.50 -38.48 -9.67
C VAL A 144 -25.69 -37.59 -8.72
N ILE A 145 -24.42 -37.34 -9.02
CA ILE A 145 -23.54 -36.48 -8.23
C ILE A 145 -24.04 -35.03 -8.24
N SER A 146 -24.47 -34.51 -9.40
CA SER A 146 -25.03 -33.16 -9.53
C SER A 146 -26.24 -32.95 -8.61
N LYS A 147 -27.18 -33.91 -8.58
CA LYS A 147 -28.36 -33.86 -7.70
C LYS A 147 -27.99 -33.89 -6.22
N GLN A 148 -26.98 -34.68 -5.82
CA GLN A 148 -26.47 -34.69 -4.44
C GLN A 148 -25.83 -33.35 -4.07
N TYR A 149 -25.01 -32.80 -4.97
CA TYR A 149 -24.34 -31.53 -4.78
C TYR A 149 -25.31 -30.36 -4.58
N ARG A 150 -26.44 -30.33 -5.31
CA ARG A 150 -27.48 -29.29 -5.17
C ARG A 150 -27.95 -29.10 -3.73
N LYS A 151 -28.15 -30.20 -2.98
CA LYS A 151 -28.56 -30.13 -1.57
C LYS A 151 -27.48 -29.48 -0.70
N ASN A 152 -26.22 -29.85 -0.92
CA ASN A 152 -25.08 -29.29 -0.19
C ASN A 152 -24.88 -27.80 -0.52
N TYR A 153 -25.07 -27.42 -1.79
CA TYR A 153 -24.95 -26.04 -2.24
C TYR A 153 -25.94 -25.10 -1.54
N GLU A 154 -27.22 -25.47 -1.42
CA GLU A 154 -28.22 -24.62 -0.74
C GLU A 154 -27.93 -24.44 0.76
N ALA A 155 -27.40 -25.48 1.41
CA ALA A 155 -26.94 -25.38 2.81
C ALA A 155 -25.75 -24.42 2.95
N GLN A 156 -24.74 -24.53 2.08
CA GLN A 156 -23.57 -23.63 2.06
C GLN A 156 -23.98 -22.18 1.78
N LYS A 157 -24.86 -21.97 0.80
CA LYS A 157 -25.34 -20.64 0.42
C LYS A 157 -26.01 -19.93 1.61
N THR A 158 -26.90 -20.62 2.32
CA THR A 158 -27.54 -20.08 3.53
C THR A 158 -26.52 -19.64 4.59
N LEU A 159 -25.47 -20.43 4.82
CA LEU A 159 -24.42 -20.08 5.78
C LEU A 159 -23.59 -18.87 5.32
N ILE A 160 -23.21 -18.83 4.05
CA ILE A 160 -22.43 -17.72 3.48
C ILE A 160 -23.23 -16.42 3.51
N ASP A 161 -24.53 -16.45 3.22
CA ASP A 161 -25.37 -15.26 3.26
C ASP A 161 -25.53 -14.74 4.71
N LYS A 162 -25.55 -15.62 5.72
CA LYS A 162 -25.47 -15.22 7.13
C LYS A 162 -24.14 -14.55 7.46
N VAL A 163 -23.01 -15.11 7.02
CA VAL A 163 -21.68 -14.51 7.23
C VAL A 163 -21.58 -13.14 6.55
N LYS A 164 -22.08 -13.00 5.32
CA LYS A 164 -22.12 -11.71 4.61
C LYS A 164 -22.93 -10.67 5.39
N LYS A 165 -24.06 -11.06 5.98
CA LYS A 165 -24.85 -10.16 6.84
C LYS A 165 -24.05 -9.73 8.08
N MET A 166 -23.40 -10.67 8.76
CA MET A 166 -22.54 -10.34 9.91
C MET A 166 -21.40 -9.40 9.54
N ASN A 167 -20.77 -9.59 8.38
CA ASN A 167 -19.71 -8.72 7.89
C ASN A 167 -20.22 -7.33 7.52
N ALA A 168 -21.43 -7.22 6.98
CA ALA A 168 -22.07 -5.92 6.74
C ALA A 168 -22.42 -5.20 8.05
N ASP A 169 -22.78 -5.94 9.09
CA ASP A 169 -23.08 -5.40 10.42
C ASP A 169 -21.79 -5.04 11.20
N LEU A 170 -20.63 -5.64 10.86
CA LEU A 170 -19.29 -5.31 11.37
C LEU A 170 -18.82 -3.95 10.83
N ASN A 171 -19.37 -2.88 11.38
CA ASN A 171 -18.97 -1.52 11.07
C ASN A 171 -17.68 -1.16 11.84
N LEU A 172 -16.52 -1.62 11.34
CA LEU A 172 -15.21 -1.36 11.97
C LEU A 172 -14.73 0.10 11.83
N GLY A 173 -15.55 1.01 11.29
CA GLY A 173 -15.13 2.37 10.96
C GLY A 173 -14.08 2.43 9.84
N ILE A 174 -13.81 1.29 9.19
CA ILE A 174 -12.94 1.16 8.02
C ILE A 174 -13.88 1.13 6.83
N GLU A 175 -13.92 2.20 6.03
CA GLU A 175 -14.59 2.17 4.74
C GLU A 175 -13.98 1.04 3.89
N ASP A 176 -14.82 0.22 3.27
CA ASP A 176 -14.41 -0.86 2.37
C ASP A 176 -13.33 -0.37 1.41
N SER A 177 -12.08 -0.74 1.70
CA SER A 177 -10.92 -0.31 0.92
C SER A 177 -10.79 -1.17 -0.32
N ILE A 178 -11.80 -1.14 -1.18
CA ILE A 178 -11.66 -1.66 -2.53
C ILE A 178 -10.85 -0.63 -3.30
N SER A 179 -9.79 -1.09 -3.96
CA SER A 179 -8.98 -0.32 -4.90
C SER A 179 -9.85 0.68 -5.69
N ASN A 180 -9.42 1.94 -5.76
CA ASN A 180 -10.11 3.06 -6.46
C ASN A 180 -10.50 2.76 -7.93
N ASN A 181 -10.02 1.64 -8.47
CA ASN A 181 -10.32 1.14 -9.80
C ASN A 181 -11.68 0.42 -9.92
N VAL A 182 -12.42 0.18 -8.83
CA VAL A 182 -13.68 -0.60 -8.86
C VAL A 182 -14.92 0.24 -8.52
N THR A 183 -14.88 1.13 -7.52
CA THR A 183 -15.98 2.07 -7.19
C THR A 183 -15.44 3.31 -6.47
N LYS A 184 -16.03 4.49 -6.74
CA LYS A 184 -15.84 5.70 -5.91
C LYS A 184 -16.72 5.58 -4.67
N ASN A 185 -16.19 5.12 -3.55
CA ASN A 185 -16.87 5.33 -2.27
C ASN A 185 -16.68 6.78 -1.81
N SER A 186 -17.72 7.33 -1.20
CA SER A 186 -17.82 8.71 -0.73
C SER A 186 -17.07 8.92 0.59
N ALA A 187 -15.78 8.60 0.57
CA ALA A 187 -14.90 8.87 1.69
C ALA A 187 -14.80 10.37 1.93
N SER A 188 -14.89 10.82 3.19
CA SER A 188 -14.63 12.22 3.52
C SER A 188 -13.20 12.60 3.10
N LYS A 189 -12.98 13.85 2.66
CA LYS A 189 -11.62 14.30 2.29
C LYS A 189 -10.61 14.10 3.42
N ALA A 190 -11.06 14.23 4.68
CA ALA A 190 -10.24 14.04 5.86
C ALA A 190 -9.84 12.57 6.09
N SER A 191 -10.75 11.60 5.88
CA SER A 191 -10.44 10.18 6.04
C SER A 191 -9.49 9.68 4.94
N ILE A 192 -9.67 10.13 3.69
CA ILE A 192 -8.72 9.86 2.60
C ILE A 192 -7.33 10.41 2.95
N TYR A 193 -7.26 11.65 3.43
CA TYR A 193 -5.98 12.27 3.77
C TYR A 193 -5.28 11.55 4.92
N LEU A 194 -6.00 11.22 6.00
CA LEU A 194 -5.42 10.48 7.13
C LEU A 194 -4.83 9.14 6.66
N LYS A 195 -5.54 8.43 5.77
CA LYS A 195 -5.06 7.18 5.19
C LYS A 195 -3.77 7.38 4.38
N ASP A 196 -3.77 8.34 3.46
CA ASP A 196 -2.61 8.66 2.62
C ASP A 196 -1.41 9.14 3.45
N PHE A 197 -1.68 9.95 4.47
CA PHE A 197 -0.68 10.44 5.42
C PHE A 197 -0.09 9.31 6.25
N SER A 198 -0.94 8.41 6.78
CA SER A 198 -0.50 7.26 7.57
C SER A 198 0.39 6.33 6.75
N HIS A 199 0.01 6.07 5.49
CA HIS A 199 0.82 5.27 4.58
C HIS A 199 2.20 5.91 4.35
N SER A 200 2.22 7.19 3.97
CA SER A 200 3.45 7.94 3.70
C SER A 200 4.37 8.03 4.93
N TYR A 201 3.80 8.24 6.11
CA TYR A 201 4.57 8.28 7.36
C TYR A 201 5.17 6.91 7.69
N GLN A 202 4.37 5.84 7.60
CA GLN A 202 4.82 4.46 7.86
C GLN A 202 5.94 4.03 6.90
N GLU A 203 5.80 4.34 5.61
CA GLU A 203 6.85 4.08 4.60
C GLU A 203 8.15 4.79 4.95
N SER A 204 8.06 6.05 5.37
CA SER A 204 9.21 6.86 5.77
C SER A 204 9.87 6.36 7.05
N GLU A 205 9.08 6.03 8.07
CA GLU A 205 9.57 5.50 9.36
C GLU A 205 10.25 4.14 9.17
N THR A 206 9.68 3.26 8.36
CA THR A 206 10.27 1.95 8.04
C THR A 206 11.62 2.11 7.33
N ALA A 207 11.68 2.95 6.30
CA ALA A 207 12.92 3.21 5.57
C ALA A 207 13.97 3.88 6.47
N PHE A 208 13.57 4.83 7.32
CA PHE A 208 14.46 5.45 8.29
C PHE A 208 15.04 4.42 9.25
N ASN A 209 14.23 3.49 9.76
CA ASN A 209 14.71 2.45 10.68
C ASN A 209 15.76 1.54 10.03
N VAL A 210 15.61 1.20 8.75
CA VAL A 210 16.63 0.46 8.00
C VAL A 210 17.94 1.24 7.95
N ILE A 211 17.90 2.54 7.66
CA ILE A 211 19.10 3.40 7.69
C ILE A 211 19.70 3.44 9.09
N LYS A 212 18.87 3.62 10.12
CA LYS A 212 19.31 3.69 11.52
C LYS A 212 20.01 2.41 11.96
N GLU A 213 19.47 1.23 11.61
CA GLU A 213 20.10 -0.05 11.92
C GLU A 213 21.47 -0.18 11.23
N ILE A 214 21.58 0.23 9.96
CA ILE A 214 22.86 0.25 9.25
C ILE A 214 23.82 1.22 9.93
N TYR A 215 23.37 2.42 10.29
CA TYR A 215 24.17 3.40 11.01
C TYR A 215 24.71 2.84 12.33
N LEU A 216 23.84 2.29 13.17
CA LEU A 216 24.21 1.69 14.46
C LEU A 216 25.16 0.49 14.31
N SER A 217 25.09 -0.24 13.19
CA SER A 217 26.00 -1.37 12.94
C SER A 217 27.48 -0.98 12.81
N PHE A 218 27.80 0.30 12.61
CA PHE A 218 29.18 0.79 12.63
C PHE A 218 29.77 0.85 14.05
N GLY A 219 28.93 0.81 15.09
CA GLY A 219 29.37 0.86 16.48
C GLY A 219 29.99 2.21 16.90
N ILE A 220 29.94 3.23 16.04
CA ILE A 220 30.46 4.57 16.29
C ILE A 220 29.36 5.61 16.09
N ARG A 221 29.44 6.69 16.87
CA ARG A 221 28.56 7.85 16.79
C ARG A 221 29.38 9.12 16.88
N LYS A 222 28.86 10.22 16.31
CA LYS A 222 29.44 11.54 16.49
C LYS A 222 29.14 12.11 17.88
N VAL A 223 27.97 11.80 18.44
CA VAL A 223 27.52 12.32 19.74
C VAL A 223 27.00 11.18 20.61
N GLN A 224 27.21 11.29 21.93
CA GLN A 224 26.70 10.33 22.89
C GLN A 224 25.17 10.37 22.98
N GLU A 225 24.53 9.22 23.24
CA GLU A 225 23.05 9.13 23.33
C GLU A 225 22.46 10.05 24.40
N THR A 226 23.20 10.31 25.49
CA THR A 226 22.79 11.21 26.57
C THR A 226 22.74 12.68 26.17
N GLU A 227 23.46 13.07 25.12
CA GLU A 227 23.52 14.44 24.63
C GLU A 227 22.61 14.65 23.41
N LEU A 228 22.52 13.64 22.54
CA LEU A 228 21.68 13.71 21.34
C LEU A 228 21.05 12.34 21.04
N PRO A 229 19.70 12.25 20.97
CA PRO A 229 19.01 11.05 20.52
C PRO A 229 19.47 10.59 19.15
N ILE A 230 19.63 9.27 18.98
CA ILE A 230 20.11 8.68 17.71
C ILE A 230 19.29 9.11 16.50
N ASN A 231 17.97 9.26 16.63
CA ASN A 231 17.13 9.63 15.48
C ASN A 231 17.42 11.06 14.98
N ILE A 232 17.93 11.96 15.83
CA ILE A 232 18.36 13.30 15.39
C ILE A 232 19.68 13.18 14.64
N GLU A 233 20.65 12.44 15.15
CA GLU A 233 21.94 12.24 14.47
C GLU A 233 21.76 11.59 13.09
N VAL A 234 20.87 10.60 12.98
CA VAL A 234 20.54 9.96 11.69
C VAL A 234 19.79 10.92 10.74
N ASP A 235 18.92 11.80 11.24
CA ASP A 235 18.30 12.84 10.40
C ASP A 235 19.35 13.84 9.87
N LEU A 236 20.36 14.19 10.68
CA LEU A 236 21.47 15.04 10.25
C LEU A 236 22.35 14.36 9.21
N PHE A 237 22.65 13.07 9.40
CA PHE A 237 23.29 12.25 8.37
C PHE A 237 22.48 12.26 7.06
N LEU A 238 21.17 12.06 7.12
CA LEU A 238 20.31 12.10 5.92
C LEU A 238 20.28 13.51 5.30
N SER A 239 20.37 14.56 6.10
CA SER A 239 20.51 15.93 5.62
C SER A 239 21.86 16.18 4.94
N PHE A 240 22.96 15.62 5.43
CA PHE A 240 24.27 15.63 4.79
C PHE A 240 24.23 14.89 3.45
N VAL A 241 23.63 13.69 3.43
CA VAL A 241 23.45 12.89 2.21
C VAL A 241 22.70 13.69 1.15
N ARG A 242 21.63 14.39 1.54
CA ARG A 242 20.88 15.25 0.63
C ARG A 242 21.78 16.27 -0.06
N GLU A 243 22.64 16.93 0.70
CA GLU A 243 23.46 18.04 0.19
C GLU A 243 24.62 17.57 -0.68
N LYS A 244 25.16 16.39 -0.41
CA LYS A 244 26.38 15.89 -1.06
C LYS A 244 26.13 14.90 -2.19
N PHE A 245 25.09 14.08 -2.09
CA PHE A 245 24.94 12.88 -2.93
C PHE A 245 23.59 12.75 -3.63
N VAL A 246 22.57 13.53 -3.24
CA VAL A 246 21.22 13.38 -3.80
C VAL A 246 21.05 14.18 -5.08
N ASP A 247 20.72 13.47 -6.16
CA ASP A 247 20.06 14.06 -7.33
C ASP A 247 18.54 14.06 -7.12
N GLU A 248 17.94 15.26 -7.03
CA GLU A 248 16.50 15.41 -6.79
C GLU A 248 15.63 14.88 -7.95
N SER A 249 16.21 14.68 -9.14
CA SER A 249 15.55 14.07 -10.31
C SER A 249 15.44 12.55 -10.21
N TYR A 250 16.16 11.90 -9.28
CA TYR A 250 16.18 10.45 -9.14
C TYR A 250 14.80 9.85 -8.82
N VAL A 251 14.52 8.72 -9.49
CA VAL A 251 13.29 7.92 -9.30
C VAL A 251 13.66 6.57 -8.66
N PRO A 252 13.09 6.24 -7.48
CA PRO A 252 13.43 5.01 -6.77
C PRO A 252 12.97 3.75 -7.51
N LYS A 253 13.90 2.85 -7.81
CA LYS A 253 13.63 1.56 -8.46
C LYS A 253 13.33 0.44 -7.45
N GLY A 254 13.83 0.57 -6.23
CA GLY A 254 13.71 -0.41 -5.14
C GLY A 254 14.95 -0.33 -4.25
N TYR A 255 14.79 -0.73 -2.99
CA TYR A 255 15.92 -0.91 -2.08
C TYR A 255 16.57 -2.27 -2.33
N ASP A 256 17.89 -2.30 -2.49
CA ASP A 256 18.67 -3.49 -2.82
C ASP A 256 20.03 -3.49 -2.11
N SER A 257 20.87 -4.50 -2.39
CA SER A 257 22.21 -4.60 -1.81
C SER A 257 23.14 -3.44 -2.23
N ASN A 258 22.94 -2.86 -3.43
CA ASN A 258 23.70 -1.69 -3.85
C ASN A 258 23.31 -0.47 -3.03
N SER A 259 22.03 -0.30 -2.70
CA SER A 259 21.57 0.73 -1.78
C SER A 259 22.23 0.58 -0.41
N GLN A 260 22.32 -0.64 0.14
CA GLN A 260 23.04 -0.90 1.39
C GLN A 260 24.51 -0.46 1.31
N SER A 261 25.22 -0.82 0.24
CA SER A 261 26.61 -0.40 0.04
C SER A 261 26.73 1.12 0.04
N ARG A 262 25.90 1.83 -0.75
CA ARG A 262 25.91 3.30 -0.80
C ARG A 262 25.63 3.93 0.56
N ILE A 263 24.71 3.39 1.34
CA ILE A 263 24.44 3.88 2.70
C ILE A 263 25.69 3.76 3.56
N ARG A 264 26.37 2.62 3.53
CA ARG A 264 27.61 2.39 4.28
C ARG A 264 28.72 3.34 3.85
N ASP A 265 28.91 3.53 2.55
CA ASP A 265 29.90 4.46 2.01
C ASP A 265 29.60 5.90 2.47
N HIS A 266 28.35 6.34 2.38
CA HIS A 266 27.96 7.67 2.85
C HIS A 266 28.11 7.83 4.37
N ILE A 267 27.91 6.78 5.17
CA ILE A 267 28.16 6.82 6.63
C ILE A 267 29.65 7.02 6.91
N ASN A 268 30.55 6.35 6.17
CA ASN A 268 32.00 6.61 6.28
C ASN A 268 32.32 8.09 5.98
N PHE A 269 31.82 8.62 4.85
CA PHE A 269 32.00 10.03 4.51
C PHE A 269 31.43 10.97 5.57
N TRP A 270 30.29 10.63 6.17
CA TRP A 270 29.72 11.39 7.27
C TRP A 270 30.64 11.39 8.48
N HIS A 271 31.23 10.27 8.87
CA HIS A 271 32.14 10.22 10.03
C HIS A 271 33.47 10.97 9.78
N GLU A 272 33.94 11.02 8.54
CA GLU A 272 35.12 11.82 8.13
C GLU A 272 34.82 13.34 8.10
N ASP A 273 33.59 13.73 7.81
CA ASP A 273 33.15 15.12 7.77
C ASP A 273 33.22 15.76 9.18
N ALA A 274 33.74 16.99 9.28
CA ALA A 274 33.85 17.72 10.55
C ALA A 274 32.48 17.99 11.20
N SER A 275 31.41 18.01 10.40
CA SER A 275 30.02 18.17 10.84
C SER A 275 29.81 19.40 11.71
N GLU A 276 30.42 20.53 11.33
CA GLU A 276 30.33 21.79 12.08
C GLU A 276 28.89 22.21 12.38
N TYR A 277 27.96 21.97 11.46
CA TYR A 277 26.54 22.27 11.69
C TYR A 277 25.92 21.46 12.85
N LEU A 278 26.32 20.19 13.01
CA LEU A 278 25.88 19.35 14.13
C LEU A 278 26.32 19.95 15.46
N TYR A 279 27.61 20.25 15.60
CA TYR A 279 28.15 20.74 16.87
C TYR A 279 27.73 22.20 17.14
N ASN A 280 27.93 23.09 16.17
CA ASN A 280 27.78 24.54 16.39
C ASN A 280 26.33 25.03 16.34
N GLU A 281 25.42 24.34 15.63
CA GLU A 281 24.02 24.80 15.48
C GLU A 281 22.99 23.81 16.03
N VAL A 282 23.24 22.50 16.03
CA VAL A 282 22.26 21.54 16.57
C VAL A 282 22.43 21.35 18.06
N LEU A 283 23.61 20.91 18.52
CA LEU A 283 23.86 20.60 19.93
C LEU A 283 23.77 21.83 20.82
N ASP A 284 24.42 22.92 20.43
CA ASP A 284 24.53 24.11 21.29
C ASP A 284 23.35 25.08 21.16
N ASN A 285 22.43 24.84 20.22
CA ASN A 285 21.41 25.82 19.87
C ASN A 285 20.04 25.18 19.54
N SER A 286 19.88 24.57 18.37
CA SER A 286 18.56 24.13 17.89
C SER A 286 17.91 23.11 18.81
N TYR A 287 18.64 22.08 19.24
CA TYR A 287 18.08 21.00 20.06
C TYR A 287 17.71 21.48 21.48
N PRO A 288 18.60 22.17 22.23
CA PRO A 288 18.24 22.74 23.52
C PRO A 288 17.06 23.72 23.45
N VAL A 289 17.07 24.66 22.49
CA VAL A 289 16.01 25.69 22.36
C VAL A 289 14.65 25.07 22.09
N ILE A 290 14.58 24.00 21.27
CA ILE A 290 13.34 23.26 21.05
C ILE A 290 12.86 22.64 22.37
N LEU A 291 13.74 21.97 23.12
CA LEU A 291 13.35 21.32 24.37
C LEU A 291 12.97 22.32 25.47
N GLU A 292 13.65 23.46 25.58
CA GLU A 292 13.34 24.52 26.54
C GLU A 292 11.89 25.01 26.45
N CYS A 293 11.27 24.92 25.26
CA CYS A 293 9.89 25.33 25.05
C CYS A 293 8.91 24.16 24.93
N PHE A 294 9.33 23.03 24.35
CA PHE A 294 8.41 21.97 23.92
C PHE A 294 8.62 20.64 24.65
N LEU A 295 9.42 20.59 25.73
CA LEU A 295 9.69 19.35 26.46
C LEU A 295 8.42 18.70 27.05
N ASN A 296 7.52 19.49 27.63
CA ASN A 296 6.29 18.98 28.21
C ASN A 296 5.17 20.03 28.23
N LYS A 297 3.96 19.58 28.54
CA LYS A 297 2.75 20.40 28.55
C LYS A 297 2.82 21.59 29.50
N SER A 298 3.48 21.46 30.66
CA SER A 298 3.59 22.53 31.64
C SER A 298 4.52 23.65 31.14
N VAL A 299 5.68 23.26 30.61
CA VAL A 299 6.67 24.19 30.02
C VAL A 299 6.05 24.98 28.87
N LEU A 300 5.41 24.30 27.90
CA LEU A 300 4.75 24.95 26.78
C LEU A 300 3.61 25.89 27.21
N GLY A 301 2.85 25.51 28.24
CA GLY A 301 1.79 26.35 28.79
C GLY A 301 2.32 27.68 29.36
N ALA A 302 3.45 27.61 30.07
CA ALA A 302 4.09 28.75 30.70
C ALA A 302 4.94 29.61 29.74
N ALA A 303 5.38 29.06 28.60
CA ALA A 303 6.20 29.78 27.62
C ALA A 303 5.49 31.03 27.07
N ASN A 304 6.23 32.14 26.89
CA ASN A 304 5.70 33.30 26.16
C ASN A 304 5.75 33.04 24.64
N ILE A 305 5.13 33.91 23.85
CA ILE A 305 5.10 33.73 22.39
C ILE A 305 6.49 33.84 21.77
N ASP A 306 7.40 34.63 22.34
CA ASP A 306 8.77 34.77 21.84
C ASP A 306 9.51 33.43 21.89
N LYS A 307 9.51 32.76 23.05
CA LYS A 307 10.11 31.43 23.23
C LYS A 307 9.52 30.38 22.29
N ILE A 308 8.20 30.40 22.11
CA ILE A 308 7.53 29.49 21.17
C ILE A 308 8.02 29.73 19.75
N MET A 309 8.06 31.00 19.32
CA MET A 309 8.52 31.33 17.97
C MET A 309 9.99 31.00 17.76
N ASP A 310 10.85 31.25 18.75
CA ASP A 310 12.27 30.90 18.68
C ASP A 310 12.46 29.39 18.46
N GLY A 311 11.76 28.56 19.24
CA GLY A 311 11.75 27.11 19.05
C GLY A 311 11.18 26.68 17.68
N LEU A 312 10.09 27.30 17.21
CA LEU A 312 9.55 27.00 15.88
C LEU A 312 10.53 27.39 14.75
N PHE A 313 11.29 28.47 14.90
CA PHE A 313 12.31 28.89 13.92
C PHE A 313 13.55 27.99 13.89
N LYS A 314 13.72 27.08 14.86
CA LYS A 314 14.73 26.01 14.78
C LYS A 314 14.34 24.89 13.83
N LEU A 315 13.04 24.72 13.55
CA LEU A 315 12.56 23.76 12.57
C LEU A 315 12.91 24.23 11.16
N ASN A 316 13.60 23.39 10.39
CA ASN A 316 14.05 23.75 9.06
C ASN A 316 12.88 24.06 8.11
N ALA A 317 11.77 23.31 8.19
CA ALA A 317 10.60 23.54 7.36
C ALA A 317 9.94 24.90 7.65
N PHE A 318 9.83 25.28 8.92
CA PHE A 318 9.24 26.55 9.34
C PHE A 318 10.15 27.73 8.97
N ARG A 319 11.46 27.61 9.24
CA ARG A 319 12.49 28.58 8.87
C ARG A 319 12.57 28.80 7.36
N SER A 320 12.49 27.73 6.57
CA SER A 320 12.51 27.80 5.10
C SER A 320 11.28 28.50 4.54
N ALA A 321 10.10 28.30 5.14
CA ALA A 321 8.89 29.02 4.75
C ALA A 321 9.02 30.53 5.01
N ALA A 322 9.61 30.90 6.15
CA ALA A 322 9.83 32.28 6.55
C ALA A 322 10.85 33.01 5.67
N LYS A 323 11.92 32.34 5.23
CA LYS A 323 12.98 32.93 4.38
C LYS A 323 12.42 33.58 3.12
N ARG A 324 11.34 33.05 2.54
CA ARG A 324 10.70 33.59 1.33
C ARG A 324 9.89 34.88 1.56
N ARG A 325 9.46 35.13 2.80
CA ARG A 325 8.60 36.27 3.17
C ARG A 325 9.30 37.30 4.07
N GLY A 326 10.48 36.95 4.59
CA GLY A 326 11.18 37.70 5.64
C GLY A 326 10.75 37.21 7.03
N TYR A 327 11.74 36.96 7.90
CA TYR A 327 11.51 36.34 9.23
C TYR A 327 10.57 37.15 10.12
N ASN A 328 10.78 38.47 10.22
CA ASN A 328 9.96 39.35 11.06
C ASN A 328 8.51 39.43 10.58
N GLN A 329 8.31 39.57 9.27
CA GLN A 329 6.97 39.59 8.69
C GLN A 329 6.26 38.25 8.88
N TYR A 330 6.95 37.14 8.58
CA TYR A 330 6.38 35.81 8.76
C TYR A 330 6.00 35.53 10.21
N ARG A 331 6.81 35.98 11.16
CA ARG A 331 6.52 35.91 12.59
C ARG A 331 5.24 36.67 12.95
N ALA A 332 5.14 37.93 12.52
CA ALA A 332 3.96 38.77 12.77
C ALA A 332 2.70 38.15 12.16
N ASP A 333 2.76 37.74 10.89
CA ASP A 333 1.67 37.08 10.19
C ASP A 333 1.23 35.80 10.89
N PHE A 334 2.17 34.97 11.35
CA PHE A 334 1.85 33.70 12.00
C PHE A 334 1.11 33.93 13.33
N ILE A 335 1.53 34.92 14.11
CA ILE A 335 0.88 35.27 15.38
C ILE A 335 -0.51 35.87 15.11
N GLU A 336 -0.62 36.82 14.18
CA GLU A 336 -1.88 37.49 13.84
C GLU A 336 -2.93 36.50 13.31
N ASN A 337 -2.53 35.61 12.39
CA ASN A 337 -3.46 34.69 11.73
C ASN A 337 -4.01 33.59 12.64
N ASN A 338 -3.34 33.30 13.76
CA ASN A 338 -3.67 32.18 14.62
C ASN A 338 -4.09 32.61 16.03
N GLY A 339 -3.48 33.66 16.58
CA GLY A 339 -3.60 34.04 17.99
C GLY A 339 -2.75 33.17 18.91
N VAL A 340 -2.20 33.78 19.97
CA VAL A 340 -1.24 33.13 20.88
C VAL A 340 -1.84 31.91 21.59
N ASP A 341 -3.08 32.01 22.08
CA ASP A 341 -3.74 30.91 22.80
C ASP A 341 -4.02 29.71 21.90
N ARG A 342 -4.39 29.95 20.63
CA ARG A 342 -4.59 28.90 19.64
C ARG A 342 -3.27 28.22 19.31
N ILE A 343 -2.19 28.99 19.09
CA ILE A 343 -0.85 28.42 18.86
C ILE A 343 -0.48 27.50 20.01
N LYS A 344 -0.59 27.95 21.27
CA LYS A 344 -0.27 27.15 22.45
C LYS A 344 -1.13 25.88 22.55
N SER A 345 -2.44 26.01 22.42
CA SER A 345 -3.37 24.89 22.57
C SER A 345 -3.23 23.86 21.44
N SER A 346 -3.02 24.30 20.20
CA SER A 346 -2.74 23.43 19.06
C SER A 346 -1.41 22.69 19.18
N LEU A 347 -0.31 23.38 19.52
CA LEU A 347 0.99 22.74 19.72
C LEU A 347 0.97 21.76 20.91
N SER A 348 0.29 22.13 22.01
CA SER A 348 0.08 21.23 23.14
C SER A 348 -0.74 20.00 22.75
N TYR A 349 -1.73 20.14 21.87
CA TYR A 349 -2.50 19.01 21.36
C TYR A 349 -1.64 18.12 20.48
N LEU A 350 -0.89 18.67 19.53
CA LEU A 350 0.03 17.91 18.67
C LEU A 350 0.96 17.02 19.51
N LEU A 351 1.65 17.63 20.46
CA LEU A 351 2.70 16.97 21.23
C LEU A 351 2.14 16.06 22.33
N PHE A 352 1.09 16.48 23.04
CA PHE A 352 0.67 15.83 24.31
C PHE A 352 -0.83 15.50 24.38
N GLY A 353 -1.55 15.61 23.27
CA GLY A 353 -2.98 15.31 23.21
C GLY A 353 -3.29 13.82 23.33
N LYS A 354 -4.57 13.51 23.56
CA LYS A 354 -5.10 12.12 23.49
C LYS A 354 -5.25 11.67 22.03
N GLY A 355 -5.32 10.36 21.83
CA GLY A 355 -5.39 9.73 20.50
C GLY A 355 -4.03 9.29 20.00
N SER A 356 -3.97 8.69 18.82
CA SER A 356 -2.72 8.28 18.17
C SER A 356 -1.92 9.48 17.65
N ASN A 357 -0.61 9.32 17.49
CA ASN A 357 0.27 10.39 17.00
C ASN A 357 -0.16 10.89 15.60
N LEU A 358 -0.52 9.96 14.71
CA LEU A 358 -0.96 10.26 13.35
C LEU A 358 -2.29 11.03 13.33
N GLU A 359 -3.25 10.67 14.18
CA GLU A 359 -4.49 11.43 14.31
C GLU A 359 -4.24 12.87 14.75
N ARG A 360 -3.34 13.07 15.72
CA ARG A 360 -3.00 14.43 16.20
C ARG A 360 -2.31 15.25 15.11
N MET A 361 -1.37 14.67 14.38
CA MET A 361 -0.73 15.31 13.22
C MET A 361 -1.75 15.65 12.13
N CYS A 362 -2.67 14.74 11.80
CA CYS A 362 -3.69 14.98 10.78
C CYS A 362 -4.68 16.06 11.20
N ASN A 363 -5.10 16.07 12.46
CA ASN A 363 -5.98 17.10 13.02
C ASN A 363 -5.31 18.48 12.98
N MET A 364 -4.00 18.57 13.20
CA MET A 364 -3.25 19.83 13.03
C MET A 364 -3.27 20.39 11.60
N LEU A 365 -3.65 19.59 10.61
CA LEU A 365 -3.65 19.98 9.20
C LEU A 365 -5.06 20.22 8.64
N HIS A 366 -6.08 19.63 9.25
CA HIS A 366 -7.44 19.60 8.68
C HIS A 366 -8.58 19.83 9.67
N ASN A 367 -8.31 19.87 10.97
CA ASN A 367 -9.33 20.13 11.96
C ASN A 367 -9.33 21.61 12.33
N GLU A 368 -10.42 22.33 12.03
CA GLU A 368 -10.54 23.78 12.26
C GLU A 368 -10.22 24.20 13.71
N LYS A 369 -10.38 23.30 14.69
CA LYS A 369 -10.03 23.55 16.09
C LYS A 369 -8.52 23.61 16.32
N TYR A 370 -7.74 22.79 15.61
CA TYR A 370 -6.32 22.58 15.85
C TYR A 370 -5.43 23.15 14.75
N GLU A 371 -5.94 23.36 13.55
CA GLU A 371 -5.18 23.86 12.41
C GLU A 371 -4.51 25.20 12.72
N LEU A 372 -3.25 25.34 12.33
CA LEU A 372 -2.50 26.59 12.38
C LEU A 372 -2.13 27.05 10.95
N LYS A 373 -2.62 28.23 10.57
CA LYS A 373 -2.30 28.86 9.28
C LYS A 373 -0.80 29.09 9.18
N GLY A 374 -0.20 28.55 8.11
CA GLY A 374 1.25 28.63 7.87
C GLY A 374 2.05 27.47 8.46
N PHE A 375 1.48 26.64 9.33
CA PHE A 375 2.14 25.45 9.89
C PHE A 375 1.79 24.21 9.05
N LYS A 376 2.67 23.84 8.11
CA LYS A 376 2.40 22.80 7.11
C LYS A 376 2.90 21.42 7.55
N VAL A 377 2.58 20.39 6.76
CA VAL A 377 2.87 18.97 7.05
C VAL A 377 4.31 18.74 7.51
N SER A 378 5.30 19.31 6.81
CA SER A 378 6.71 19.17 7.17
C SER A 378 7.03 19.79 8.54
N SER A 379 6.42 20.93 8.90
CA SER A 379 6.62 21.55 10.22
C SER A 379 5.96 20.74 11.34
N VAL A 380 4.79 20.15 11.08
CA VAL A 380 4.10 19.27 12.04
C VAL A 380 4.92 18.01 12.32
N GLN A 381 5.38 17.33 11.29
CA GLN A 381 6.20 16.12 11.42
C GLN A 381 7.57 16.42 12.03
N GLU A 382 8.21 17.52 11.61
CA GLU A 382 9.52 17.93 12.13
C GLU A 382 9.43 18.26 13.63
N LEU A 383 8.51 19.14 14.06
CA LEU A 383 8.36 19.46 15.48
C LEU A 383 8.08 18.21 16.32
N PHE A 384 7.18 17.36 15.85
CA PHE A 384 6.83 16.13 16.56
C PHE A 384 8.05 15.20 16.69
N GLY A 385 8.80 15.02 15.60
CA GLY A 385 9.99 14.18 15.55
C GLY A 385 11.14 14.72 16.40
N TRP A 386 11.34 16.04 16.48
CA TRP A 386 12.35 16.63 17.36
C TRP A 386 12.03 16.37 18.83
N VAL A 387 10.80 16.63 19.25
CA VAL A 387 10.36 16.49 20.66
C VAL A 387 10.28 15.03 21.09
N HIS A 388 9.84 14.13 20.21
CA HIS A 388 9.71 12.69 20.48
C HIS A 388 10.81 11.86 19.83
N SER A 389 11.98 12.46 19.62
CA SER A 389 13.11 11.90 18.87
C SER A 389 13.64 10.58 19.42
N VAL A 390 13.39 10.25 20.69
CA VAL A 390 13.75 8.93 21.25
C VAL A 390 12.98 7.80 20.53
N ASN A 391 11.70 8.02 20.24
CA ASN A 391 10.81 6.98 19.73
C ASN A 391 10.44 7.15 18.26
N HIS A 392 10.53 8.37 17.73
CA HIS A 392 10.08 8.68 16.38
C HIS A 392 11.16 9.41 15.58
N PRO A 393 11.27 9.12 14.27
CA PRO A 393 12.18 9.84 13.40
C PRO A 393 11.67 11.25 13.10
N ILE A 394 12.60 12.13 12.74
CA ILE A 394 12.27 13.39 12.09
C ILE A 394 12.01 13.09 10.62
N ILE A 395 10.77 13.32 10.18
CA ILE A 395 10.38 13.14 8.78
C ILE A 395 10.05 14.51 8.19
N ASN A 396 10.78 14.88 7.14
CA ASN A 396 10.51 16.08 6.37
C ASN A 396 10.88 15.86 4.89
N GLY A 397 10.73 16.89 4.05
CA GLY A 397 11.06 16.82 2.62
C GLY A 397 12.52 16.43 2.33
N ARG A 398 13.47 16.80 3.20
CA ARG A 398 14.89 16.44 3.05
C ARG A 398 15.11 14.97 3.34
N THR A 399 14.60 14.49 4.47
CA THR A 399 14.65 13.07 4.87
C THR A 399 14.05 12.21 3.76
N ALA A 400 12.88 12.57 3.24
CA ALA A 400 12.22 11.84 2.16
C ALA A 400 13.07 11.77 0.88
N LEU A 401 13.78 12.84 0.50
CA LEU A 401 14.65 12.84 -0.68
C LEU A 401 15.84 11.88 -0.52
N SER A 402 16.49 11.89 0.64
CA SER A 402 17.62 10.99 0.93
C SER A 402 17.20 9.53 1.02
N LEU A 403 16.04 9.25 1.63
CA LEU A 403 15.50 7.88 1.62
C LEU A 403 15.18 7.43 0.18
N ARG A 404 14.61 8.32 -0.65
CA ARG A 404 14.34 8.01 -2.06
C ARG A 404 15.61 7.74 -2.85
N SER A 405 16.73 8.43 -2.63
CA SER A 405 18.01 8.14 -3.33
C SER A 405 18.57 6.76 -3.01
N TYR A 406 18.19 6.17 -1.87
CA TYR A 406 18.49 4.78 -1.54
C TYR A 406 17.46 3.78 -2.08
N GLY A 407 16.52 4.22 -2.92
CA GLY A 407 15.59 3.33 -3.62
C GLY A 407 14.29 3.05 -2.87
N PHE A 408 14.07 3.64 -1.70
CA PHE A 408 12.79 3.55 -0.99
C PHE A 408 11.69 4.32 -1.74
N LYS A 409 10.53 3.70 -1.93
CA LYS A 409 9.40 4.25 -2.71
C LYS A 409 8.50 5.16 -1.86
N ILE A 410 9.07 6.22 -1.29
CA ILE A 410 8.36 7.14 -0.38
C ILE A 410 7.76 8.32 -1.16
N LYS A 411 6.59 8.83 -0.76
CA LYS A 411 5.97 10.01 -1.38
C LYS A 411 6.83 11.28 -1.20
N LYS A 412 6.99 12.10 -2.25
CA LYS A 412 7.62 13.42 -2.11
C LYS A 412 6.66 14.36 -1.35
N TYR A 413 7.15 15.03 -0.32
CA TYR A 413 6.42 16.12 0.33
C TYR A 413 6.63 17.40 -0.51
N SER A 414 5.54 18.00 -0.98
CA SER A 414 5.54 19.26 -1.76
C SER A 414 5.47 20.48 -0.87
#